data_AF-A0A0P8B391-F1
#
_entry.id   AF-A0A0P8B391-F1
#
_cell.length_a   1.000
_cell.length_b   1.000
_cell.length_c   1.000
_cell.angle_alpha   90.00
_cell.angle_beta   90.00
_cell.angle_gamma   90.00
#
_symmetry.space_group_name_H-M   'P 1'
#
loop_
_entity.id
_entity.type
_entity.pdbx_description
1 polymer ?
#
loop_
_entity_poly.entity_id
_entity_poly.type
_entity_poly.pdbx_seq_one_letter_code
_entity_poly.pdbx_strand_id
1 'polypeptide(L)'
;MKHDSARAYIRNRIVFLCIILLIAVVTARFLFPQGEPTIQRVQATVIEINQGEGESLRTGVSTTLTTARVQLADGTETRVMISGSGLQPGQSIQLIEQRFPDGTLRYSFPRAEL
;
A
#
# COMPACT_ATOMS: atom_id res chain seq x y z
N MET A 1 -22.22 44.77 33.64
CA MET A 1 -20.85 44.22 33.76
C MET A 1 -20.74 42.69 33.84
N LYS A 2 -21.78 41.90 34.17
CA LYS A 2 -21.71 40.42 34.19
C LYS A 2 -21.88 39.73 32.82
N HIS A 3 -22.48 40.40 31.82
CA HIS A 3 -22.72 39.80 30.50
C HIS A 3 -21.49 39.79 29.59
N ASP A 4 -20.55 40.73 29.75
CA ASP A 4 -19.35 40.83 28.91
C ASP A 4 -18.32 39.75 29.23
N SER A 5 -18.20 39.35 30.50
CA SER A 5 -17.31 38.29 30.94
C SER A 5 -17.76 36.90 30.47
N ALA A 6 -19.08 36.64 30.41
CA ALA A 6 -19.61 35.38 29.87
C ALA A 6 -19.34 35.23 28.36
N ARG A 7 -19.50 36.30 27.58
CA ARG A 7 -19.19 36.30 26.14
C ARG A 7 -17.69 36.14 25.88
N ALA A 8 -16.85 36.81 26.66
CA ALA A 8 -15.39 36.68 26.57
C ALA A 8 -14.91 35.26 26.93
N TYR A 9 -15.52 34.64 27.94
CA TYR A 9 -15.22 33.27 28.35
C TYR A 9 -15.58 32.25 27.27
N ILE A 10 -16.79 32.34 26.70
CA ILE A 10 -17.22 31.46 25.60
C ILE A 10 -16.31 31.64 24.38
N ARG A 11 -15.99 32.88 24.01
CA ARG A 11 -15.08 33.17 22.90
C ARG A 11 -13.69 32.56 23.12
N ASN A 12 -13.09 32.72 24.29
CA ASN A 12 -11.77 32.16 24.58
C ASN A 12 -11.78 30.63 24.52
N ARG A 13 -12.87 29.99 24.96
CA ARG A 13 -13.01 28.52 24.88
C ARG A 13 -13.15 28.02 23.45
N ILE A 14 -13.89 28.75 22.61
CA ILE A 14 -13.99 28.47 21.17
C ILE A 14 -12.63 28.65 20.50
N VAL A 15 -11.93 29.75 20.75
CA VAL A 15 -10.58 30.01 20.20
C VAL A 15 -9.61 28.91 20.62
N PHE A 16 -9.61 28.52 21.89
CA PHE A 16 -8.79 27.42 22.38
C PHE A 16 -9.11 26.09 21.69
N LEU A 17 -10.39 25.78 21.51
CA LEU A 17 -10.82 24.58 20.78
C LEU A 17 -10.40 24.64 19.31
N CYS A 18 -10.53 25.79 18.65
CA CYS A 18 -10.05 25.99 17.28
C CYS A 18 -8.53 25.81 17.17
N ILE A 19 -7.75 26.30 18.14
CA ILE A 19 -6.30 26.11 18.17
C ILE A 19 -5.95 24.63 18.34
N ILE A 20 -6.60 23.91 19.27
CA ILE A 20 -6.40 22.47 19.43
C ILE A 20 -6.75 21.72 18.15
N LEU A 21 -7.89 22.06 17.54
CA LEU A 21 -8.33 21.41 16.31
C LEU A 21 -7.36 21.67 15.15
N LEU A 22 -6.85 22.90 15.04
CA LEU A 22 -5.84 23.26 14.05
C LEU A 22 -4.55 22.47 14.26
N ILE A 23 -4.06 22.39 15.50
CA ILE A 23 -2.88 21.59 15.85
C ILE A 23 -3.11 20.12 15.50
N ALA A 24 -4.27 19.56 15.84
CA ALA A 24 -4.63 18.17 15.54
C ALA A 24 -4.66 17.88 14.03
N VAL A 25 -5.18 18.80 13.21
CA VAL A 25 -5.19 18.65 11.74
C VAL A 25 -3.77 18.72 11.18
N VAL A 26 -2.95 19.66 11.68
CA VAL A 26 -1.56 19.79 11.24
C VAL A 26 -0.76 18.54 11.63
N THR A 27 -0.84 18.08 12.87
CA THR A 27 -0.13 16.87 13.31
C THR A 27 -0.61 15.62 12.58
N ALA A 28 -1.92 15.47 12.32
CA ALA A 28 -2.45 14.37 11.54
C ALA A 28 -1.88 14.33 10.11
N ARG A 29 -1.71 15.49 9.46
CA ARG A 29 -1.10 15.59 8.13
C ARG A 29 0.36 15.12 8.09
N PHE A 30 1.09 15.27 9.19
CA PHE A 30 2.48 14.79 9.30
C PHE A 30 2.55 13.30 9.66
N LEU A 31 1.64 12.81 10.50
CA LEU A 31 1.65 11.42 10.96
C LEU A 31 1.06 10.43 9.95
N PHE A 32 0.11 10.89 9.13
CA PHE A 32 -0.54 10.08 8.12
C PHE A 32 -0.32 10.70 6.75
N PRO A 33 0.87 10.50 6.14
CA PRO A 33 1.13 10.99 4.80
C PRO A 33 0.16 10.30 3.82
N GLN A 34 -0.83 11.07 3.35
CA GLN A 34 -1.80 10.63 2.34
C GLN A 34 -1.28 11.03 0.96
N GLY A 35 -1.35 10.10 0.01
CA GLY A 35 -0.93 10.35 -1.36
C GLY A 35 -0.99 9.09 -2.21
N GLU A 36 -0.94 9.28 -3.52
CA GLU A 36 -0.84 8.17 -4.46
C GLU A 36 0.55 7.54 -4.39
N PRO A 37 0.66 6.20 -4.51
CA PRO A 37 1.96 5.56 -4.58
C PRO A 37 2.70 6.02 -5.83
N THR A 38 4.01 6.25 -5.70
CA THR A 38 4.87 6.39 -6.87
C THR A 38 5.03 5.03 -7.51
N ILE A 39 4.76 4.93 -8.82
CA ILE A 39 4.78 3.68 -9.56
C ILE A 39 5.99 3.66 -10.48
N GLN A 40 6.82 2.61 -10.38
CA GLN A 40 7.95 2.40 -11.28
C GLN A 40 8.03 0.94 -11.74
N ARG A 41 8.66 0.72 -12.90
CA ARG A 41 8.94 -0.63 -13.40
C ARG A 41 10.34 -1.04 -12.98
N VAL A 42 10.46 -2.22 -12.38
CA VAL A 42 11.74 -2.78 -11.93
C VAL A 42 11.96 -4.15 -12.55
N GLN A 43 13.21 -4.48 -12.88
CA GLN A 43 13.55 -5.82 -13.33
C GLN A 43 13.79 -6.74 -12.14
N ALA A 44 13.35 -7.99 -12.28
CA ALA A 44 13.58 -9.05 -11.31
C ALA A 44 13.84 -10.38 -12.02
N THR A 45 14.61 -11.26 -11.40
CA THR A 45 14.84 -12.62 -11.88
C THR A 45 14.02 -13.61 -11.07
N VAL A 46 13.30 -14.50 -11.73
CA VAL A 46 12.53 -15.55 -11.05
C VAL A 46 13.49 -16.57 -10.46
N ILE A 47 13.39 -16.84 -9.16
CA ILE A 47 14.20 -17.86 -8.46
C ILE A 47 13.41 -19.17 -8.38
N GLU A 48 12.14 -19.08 -7.99
CA GLU A 48 11.31 -20.23 -7.65
C GLU A 48 9.85 -19.90 -7.97
N ILE A 49 9.08 -20.92 -8.39
CA ILE A 49 7.66 -20.79 -8.69
C ILE A 49 6.89 -21.83 -7.87
N ASN A 50 5.93 -21.35 -7.09
CA ASN A 50 5.09 -22.15 -6.23
C ASN A 50 3.64 -22.03 -6.68
N GLN A 51 3.03 -23.18 -6.97
CA GLN A 51 1.62 -23.30 -7.32
C GLN A 51 0.87 -23.90 -6.13
N GLY A 52 -0.17 -23.22 -5.69
CA GLY A 52 -1.12 -23.71 -4.70
C GLY A 52 -2.50 -23.83 -5.34
N GLU A 53 -3.19 -24.93 -5.09
CA GLU A 53 -4.59 -25.10 -5.49
C GLU A 53 -5.47 -24.94 -4.24
N GLY A 54 -6.54 -24.16 -4.37
CA GLY A 54 -7.52 -23.96 -3.32
C GLY A 54 -8.92 -24.17 -3.86
N GLU A 55 -9.71 -24.98 -3.17
CA GLU A 55 -11.12 -25.20 -3.50
C GLU A 55 -12.02 -24.39 -2.56
N SER A 56 -12.98 -23.67 -3.13
CA SER A 56 -14.00 -22.98 -2.35
C SER A 56 -14.94 -23.98 -1.68
N LEU A 57 -14.93 -24.01 -0.35
CA LEU A 57 -15.81 -24.86 0.46
C LEU A 57 -17.31 -24.62 0.21
N ARG A 58 -17.69 -23.46 -0.35
CA ARG A 58 -19.09 -23.08 -0.61
C ARG A 58 -19.54 -23.35 -2.05
N THR A 59 -18.65 -23.19 -3.03
CA THR A 59 -19.02 -23.22 -4.45
C THR A 59 -18.40 -24.40 -5.22
N GLY A 60 -17.46 -25.14 -4.60
CA GLY A 60 -16.72 -26.23 -5.26
C GLY A 60 -15.80 -25.73 -6.39
N VAL A 61 -15.60 -24.41 -6.51
CA VAL A 61 -14.75 -23.81 -7.53
C VAL A 61 -13.30 -23.94 -7.09
N SER A 62 -12.50 -24.65 -7.88
CA SER A 62 -11.04 -24.70 -7.72
C SER A 62 -10.40 -23.44 -8.31
N THR A 63 -9.49 -22.84 -7.56
CA THR A 63 -8.65 -21.71 -7.99
C THR A 63 -7.19 -22.07 -7.79
N THR A 64 -6.40 -21.96 -8.86
CA THR A 64 -4.95 -22.10 -8.78
C THR A 64 -4.31 -20.74 -8.53
N LEU A 65 -3.56 -20.63 -7.44
CA LEU A 65 -2.75 -19.48 -7.08
C LEU A 65 -1.30 -19.78 -7.42
N THR A 66 -0.73 -19.01 -8.35
CA THR A 66 0.69 -19.10 -8.68
C THR A 66 1.43 -17.93 -8.04
N THR A 67 2.47 -18.22 -7.27
CA THR A 67 3.38 -17.23 -6.70
C THR A 67 4.80 -17.52 -7.18
N ALA A 68 5.58 -16.47 -7.42
CA ALA A 68 7.02 -16.63 -7.64
C ALA A 68 7.80 -15.89 -6.58
N ARG A 69 8.89 -16.51 -6.14
CA ARG A 69 9.98 -15.82 -5.46
C ARG A 69 10.90 -15.24 -6.53
N VAL A 70 11.16 -13.96 -6.42
CA VAL A 70 11.89 -13.17 -7.41
C VAL A 70 13.00 -12.39 -6.72
N GLN A 71 14.14 -12.26 -7.38
CA GLN A 71 15.27 -11.47 -6.94
C GLN A 71 15.31 -10.16 -7.71
N LEU A 72 15.33 -9.05 -7.00
CA LEU A 72 15.51 -7.72 -7.57
C LEU A 72 17.00 -7.45 -7.87
N ALA A 73 17.27 -6.42 -8.66
CA ALA A 73 18.64 -6.07 -9.07
C ALA A 73 19.57 -5.69 -7.90
N ASP A 74 19.00 -5.26 -6.78
CA ASP A 74 19.73 -4.96 -5.53
C ASP A 74 20.05 -6.22 -4.69
N GLY A 75 19.64 -7.40 -5.16
CA GLY A 75 19.79 -8.68 -4.47
C GLY A 75 18.66 -8.99 -3.49
N THR A 76 17.72 -8.07 -3.26
CA THR A 76 16.56 -8.29 -2.40
C THR A 76 15.64 -9.33 -3.02
N GLU A 77 15.11 -10.23 -2.19
CA GLU A 77 14.14 -11.22 -2.63
C GLU A 77 12.73 -10.85 -2.16
N THR A 78 11.75 -11.07 -3.03
CA THR A 78 10.34 -10.88 -2.68
C THR A 78 9.47 -11.95 -3.31
N ARG A 79 8.23 -12.10 -2.82
CA ARG A 79 7.26 -13.04 -3.38
C ARG A 79 6.12 -12.27 -4.01
N VAL A 80 5.87 -12.54 -5.28
CA VAL A 80 4.81 -11.89 -6.06
C VAL A 80 3.82 -12.93 -6.55
N MET A 81 2.55 -12.55 -6.54
CA MET A 81 1.50 -13.35 -7.19
C MET A 81 1.56 -13.10 -8.70
N ILE A 82 1.52 -14.18 -9.47
CA ILE A 82 1.58 -14.13 -10.93
C ILE A 82 0.21 -14.50 -11.48
N SER A 83 -0.26 -13.70 -12.42
CA SER A 83 -1.42 -13.97 -13.24
C SER A 83 -0.96 -14.31 -14.65
N GLY A 84 -0.86 -15.61 -14.96
CA GLY A 84 -0.44 -16.10 -16.27
C GLY A 84 0.34 -17.41 -16.19
N SER A 85 0.22 -18.23 -17.21
CA SER A 85 1.01 -19.46 -17.36
C SER A 85 2.30 -19.17 -18.13
N GLY A 86 3.42 -19.77 -17.70
CA GLY A 86 4.63 -19.85 -18.53
C GLY A 86 5.89 -19.16 -18.01
N LEU A 87 5.94 -18.68 -16.78
CA LEU A 87 7.20 -18.23 -16.18
C LEU A 87 8.07 -19.42 -15.80
N GLN A 88 9.39 -19.26 -15.88
CA GLN A 88 10.38 -20.27 -15.49
C GLN A 88 11.44 -19.67 -14.55
N PRO A 89 12.00 -20.45 -13.62
CA PRO A 89 13.19 -20.05 -12.87
C PRO A 89 14.34 -19.61 -13.79
N GLY A 90 15.05 -18.56 -13.41
CA GLY A 90 16.11 -17.92 -14.20
C GLY A 90 15.64 -16.86 -15.20
N GLN A 91 14.33 -16.75 -15.44
CA GLN A 91 13.78 -15.75 -16.36
C GLN A 91 13.80 -14.35 -15.74
N SER A 92 14.22 -13.34 -16.52
CA SER A 92 14.03 -11.93 -16.14
C SER A 92 12.62 -11.47 -16.48
N ILE A 93 11.96 -10.82 -15.52
CA ILE A 93 10.61 -10.27 -15.62
C ILE A 93 10.58 -8.81 -15.18
N GLN A 94 9.59 -8.06 -15.67
CA GLN A 94 9.31 -6.72 -15.17
C GLN A 94 8.22 -6.77 -14.11
N LEU A 95 8.47 -6.11 -12.99
CA LEU A 95 7.51 -5.92 -11.91
C LEU A 95 7.15 -4.44 -11.82
N ILE A 96 5.98 -4.18 -11.25
CA ILE A 96 5.55 -2.84 -10.85
C ILE A 96 5.89 -2.68 -9.38
N GLU A 97 6.81 -1.77 -9.06
CA GLU A 97 7.06 -1.31 -7.69
C GLU A 97 6.15 -0.11 -7.40
N GLN A 98 5.43 -0.19 -6.29
CA GLN A 98 4.61 0.88 -5.74
C GLN A 98 5.21 1.32 -4.41
N ARG A 99 5.69 2.57 -4.37
CA ARG A 99 6.22 3.21 -3.17
C ARG A 99 5.19 4.16 -2.59
N PHE A 100 4.64 3.77 -1.45
CA PHE A 100 3.63 4.55 -0.75
C PHE A 100 4.29 5.66 0.09
N PRO A 101 3.58 6.78 0.36
CA PRO A 101 4.10 7.88 1.16
C PRO A 101 4.47 7.53 2.61
N ASP A 102 3.92 6.43 3.13
CA ASP A 102 4.24 5.85 4.44
C ASP A 102 5.56 5.04 4.45
N GLY A 103 6.20 4.91 3.29
CA GLY A 103 7.42 4.10 3.10
C GLY A 103 7.15 2.64 2.77
N THR A 104 5.89 2.20 2.71
CA THR A 104 5.53 0.84 2.33
C THR A 104 5.88 0.60 0.86
N LEU A 105 6.53 -0.53 0.58
CA LEU A 105 6.81 -1.01 -0.78
C LEU A 105 5.91 -2.20 -1.11
N ARG A 106 5.31 -2.17 -2.30
CA ARG A 106 4.58 -3.31 -2.85
C ARG A 106 5.08 -3.61 -4.26
N TYR A 107 5.23 -4.90 -4.54
CA TYR A 107 5.59 -5.38 -5.86
C TYR A 107 4.42 -6.17 -6.44
N SER A 108 4.08 -5.90 -7.69
CA SER A 108 3.05 -6.65 -8.40
C SER A 108 3.52 -7.04 -9.79
N PHE A 109 3.07 -8.21 -10.23
CA PHE A 109 3.25 -8.62 -11.61
C PHE A 109 2.25 -7.82 -12.48
N PRO A 110 2.69 -7.22 -13.60
CA PRO A 110 1.80 -6.47 -14.48
C PRO A 110 0.71 -7.41 -14.99
N ARG A 111 -0.55 -7.05 -14.76
CA ARG A 111 -1.68 -7.77 -15.35
C ARG A 111 -1.62 -7.55 -16.86
N ALA A 112 -1.61 -8.62 -17.65
CA ALA A 112 -1.79 -8.50 -19.08
C ALA A 112 -3.11 -7.75 -19.32
N GLU A 113 -3.05 -6.61 -19.99
CA GLU A 113 -4.25 -5.93 -20.49
C GLU A 113 -4.89 -6.88 -21.50
N LEU A 114 -6.09 -7.38 -21.16
CA LEU A 114 -6.92 -8.24 -22.01
C LEU A 114 -7.71 -7.38 -22.99
#